data_AF-A0A842MVV3-F1
#
_entry.id   AF-A0A842MVV3-F1
#
_cell.length_a   1.000
_cell.length_b   1.000
_cell.length_c   1.000
_cell.angle_alpha   90.00
_cell.angle_beta   90.00
_cell.angle_gamma   90.00
#
_symmetry.space_group_name_H-M   'P 1'
#
loop_
_entity.id
_entity.type
_entity.pdbx_description
1 polymer ?
#
loop_
_entity_poly.entity_id
_entity_poly.type
_entity_poly.pdbx_seq_one_letter_code
_entity_poly.pdbx_strand_id
1 'polypeptide(L)' 'MMIPKSLREKAKVKKGGYVRISIIIEPVESVADRYFGAFKVMEWPKDLDEFLIEEARKCWSQKAT' A
#
# COMPACT_ATOMS: atom_id res chain seq x y z
N MET A 1 0.36 1.80 22.58
CA MET A 1 -0.17 2.57 21.44
C MET A 1 0.69 3.81 21.25
N MET A 2 1.37 3.93 20.10
CA MET A 2 2.30 5.05 19.86
C MET A 2 1.64 6.05 18.91
N ILE A 3 1.30 7.25 19.41
CA ILE A 3 0.77 8.34 18.58
C ILE A 3 1.97 9.02 17.88
N PRO A 4 2.03 9.04 16.54
CA PRO A 4 3.09 9.71 15.79
C PRO A 4 3.27 11.17 16.21
N LYS A 5 4.52 11.66 16.21
CA LYS A 5 4.87 13.02 16.64
C LYS A 5 4.08 14.09 15.87
N SER A 6 3.98 13.92 14.55
CA SER A 6 3.24 14.82 13.65
C SER A 6 1.76 14.96 14.01
N LEU A 7 1.10 13.85 14.38
CA LEU A 7 -0.30 13.87 14.82
C LEU A 7 -0.44 14.55 16.18
N ARG A 8 0.50 14.32 17.10
CA ARG A 8 0.49 14.93 18.44
C ARG A 8 0.60 16.45 18.40
N GLU A 9 1.47 16.97 17.54
CA GLU A 9 1.68 18.41 17.35
C GLU A 9 0.47 19.07 16.68
N LYS A 10 -0.02 18.51 15.57
CA LYS A 10 -1.20 19.04 14.86
C LYS A 10 -2.46 19.03 15.72
N ALA A 11 -2.68 17.95 16.48
CA ALA A 11 -3.82 17.82 17.38
C ALA A 11 -3.58 18.50 18.75
N LYS A 12 -2.43 19.15 18.96
CA LYS A 12 -2.05 19.84 20.21
C LYS A 12 -2.21 18.97 21.46
N VAL A 13 -1.95 17.66 21.33
CA VAL A 13 -2.10 16.68 22.40
C VAL A 13 -0.93 16.79 23.37
N LYS A 14 -1.23 17.03 24.65
CA LYS A 14 -0.24 17.13 25.72
C LYS A 14 -0.14 15.82 26.50
N LYS A 15 0.99 15.61 27.19
CA LYS A 15 1.15 14.47 28.12
C LYS A 15 0.04 14.51 29.18
N GLY A 16 -0.65 13.39 29.37
CA GLY A 16 -1.80 13.29 30.30
C GLY A 16 -3.13 13.80 29.74
N GLY A 17 -3.18 14.28 28.49
CA GLY A 17 -4.44 14.68 27.84
C GLY A 17 -5.26 13.49 27.35
N TYR A 18 -6.57 13.68 27.28
CA TYR A 18 -7.50 12.70 26.72
C TYR A 18 -7.60 12.86 25.20
N VAL A 19 -7.74 11.74 24.50
CA VAL A 19 -7.88 11.70 23.03
C VAL A 19 -9.07 10.80 22.70
N ARG A 20 -9.97 11.29 21.85
CA ARG A 20 -11.03 10.46 21.26
C ARG A 20 -10.50 9.79 20.00
N ILE A 21 -10.60 8.46 19.95
CA ILE A 21 -10.22 7.68 18.77
C ILE A 21 -11.51 7.24 18.08
N SER A 22 -11.58 7.45 16.76
CA SER A 22 -12.62 6.88 15.91
C SER A 22 -11.92 5.96 14.91
N ILE A 23 -12.31 4.68 14.89
CA ILE A 23 -11.80 3.69 13.94
C ILE A 23 -12.79 3.65 12.78
N ILE A 24 -12.33 3.94 11.57
CA ILE A 24 -13.11 3.76 10.35
C ILE A 24 -12.62 2.45 9.73
N ILE A 25 -13.55 1.51 9.54
CA ILE A 25 -13.29 0.28 8.81
C ILE A 25 -13.92 0.48 7.44
N GLU A 26 -13.08 0.62 6.42
CA GLU A 26 -13.53 0.71 5.03
C GLU A 26 -13.44 -0.68 4.40
N PRO A 27 -14.45 -1.10 3.62
CA PRO A 27 -14.33 -2.30 2.81
C PRO A 27 -13.25 -2.05 1.77
N VAL A 28 -12.17 -2.83 1.84
CA VAL A 28 -11.14 -2.83 0.80
C VAL A 28 -11.55 -3.86 -0.23
N GLU A 29 -11.79 -3.42 -1.46
CA GLU A 29 -12.05 -4.35 -2.55
C GLU A 29 -10.82 -5.21 -2.82
N SER A 30 -11.05 -6.48 -3.15
CA SER A 30 -10.00 -7.38 -3.61
C SER A 30 -9.41 -6.86 -4.91
N VAL A 31 -8.11 -6.54 -4.89
CA VAL A 31 -7.37 -6.18 -6.10
C VAL A 31 -7.47 -7.31 -7.14
N ALA A 32 -7.43 -8.56 -6.69
CA ALA A 32 -7.57 -9.71 -7.59
C ALA A 32 -8.95 -9.73 -8.27
N ASP A 33 -10.03 -9.51 -7.52
CA ASP A 33 -11.39 -9.53 -8.06
C ASP A 33 -11.61 -8.40 -9.07
N ARG A 34 -11.02 -7.22 -8.79
CA ARG A 34 -11.07 -6.06 -9.69
C ARG A 34 -10.46 -6.34 -11.07
N TYR A 35 -9.43 -7.18 -11.13
CA TYR A 35 -8.72 -7.48 -12.38
C TYR A 35 -9.00 -8.89 -12.92
N PHE A 36 -9.86 -9.66 -12.25
CA PHE A 36 -10.21 -11.00 -12.68
C PHE A 36 -10.90 -10.96 -14.05
N GLY A 37 -10.28 -11.61 -15.05
CA GLY A 37 -10.77 -11.60 -16.43
C GLY A 37 -10.58 -10.28 -17.19
N ALA A 38 -10.02 -9.24 -16.56
CA ALA A 38 -9.76 -7.97 -17.21
C ALA A 38 -8.60 -8.06 -18.24
N PHE A 39 -7.69 -9.01 -18.03
CA PHE A 39 -6.54 -9.23 -18.91
C PHE A 39 -6.47 -10.68 -19.40
N LYS A 40 -6.21 -10.84 -20.70
CA LYS A 40 -5.90 -12.14 -21.30
C LYS A 40 -4.39 -12.33 -21.30
N VAL A 41 -3.90 -13.17 -20.38
CA VAL A 41 -2.50 -13.57 -20.34
C VAL A 41 -2.29 -14.68 -21.38
N MET A 42 -1.55 -14.37 -22.44
CA MET A 42 -1.29 -15.31 -23.54
C MET A 42 -0.26 -16.37 -23.17
N GLU A 43 0.75 -16.00 -22.38
CA GLU A 43 1.80 -16.89 -21.90
C GLU A 43 2.15 -16.50 -20.47
N TRP A 44 2.15 -17.49 -19.58
CA TRP A 44 2.56 -17.29 -18.19
C TRP A 44 4.08 -17.49 -18.07
N PRO A 45 4.79 -16.63 -17.33
CA PRO A 45 6.20 -16.86 -17.04
C PRO A 45 6.37 -18.18 -16.28
N LYS A 46 7.46 -18.88 -16.54
CA LYS A 46 7.80 -20.15 -15.86
C LYS A 46 8.02 -19.96 -14.36
N ASP A 47 8.58 -18.80 -14.00
CA ASP A 47 8.78 -18.37 -12.62
C ASP A 47 8.22 -16.95 -12.48
N LEU A 48 7.19 -16.81 -11.65
CA LEU A 48 6.49 -15.54 -11.44
C LEU A 48 7.31 -14.58 -10.57
N ASP A 49 8.08 -15.12 -9.62
CA ASP A 49 8.85 -14.31 -8.67
C ASP A 49 10.04 -13.67 -9.40
N GLU A 50 10.74 -14.43 -10.24
CA GLU A 50 11.81 -13.91 -11.08
C GLU A 50 11.30 -12.81 -12.02
N PHE A 51 10.16 -13.03 -12.67
CA PHE A 51 9.52 -12.06 -13.55
C PHE A 51 9.20 -10.75 -12.82
N LEU A 52 8.59 -10.83 -11.63
CA LEU A 52 8.25 -9.64 -10.84
C LEU A 52 9.49 -8.84 -10.42
N ILE A 53 10.58 -9.51 -10.05
CA ILE A 53 11.84 -8.86 -9.68
C ILE A 53 12.44 -8.11 -10.88
N GLU A 54 12.42 -8.72 -12.06
CA GLU A 54 12.97 -8.09 -13.27
C GLU A 54 12.17 -6.84 -13.68
N GLU A 55 10.84 -6.94 -13.67
CA GLU A 55 9.96 -5.81 -14.00
C GLU A 55 10.05 -4.68 -12.97
N ALA A 56 10.19 -5.01 -11.68
CA ALA A 56 10.43 -4.02 -10.64
C ALA A 56 11.76 -3.26 -10.87
N ARG A 57 12.84 -3.98 -11.23
CA ARG A 57 14.14 -3.36 -11.55
C ARG A 57 14.04 -2.42 -12.75
N LYS A 58 13.39 -2.85 -13.84
CA LYS A 58 13.18 -2.01 -15.05
C LYS A 58 12.39 -0.73 -14.72
N CYS A 59 11.30 -0.85 -13.97
CA CYS A 59 10.46 0.28 -13.57
C CYS A 59 11.25 1.30 -12.72
N TRP A 60 12.12 0.85 -11.82
CA TRP A 60 12.96 1.74 -11.02
C TRP A 60 14.05 2.43 -11.85
N SER A 61 14.64 1.75 -12.83
CA SER A 61 15.61 2.37 -13.74
C SER A 61 14.99 3.44 -14.64
N GLN A 62 13.74 3.25 -15.08
CA GLN A 62 13.02 4.24 -15.90
C GLN A 62 12.59 5.49 -15.11
N LYS A 63 12.36 5.37 -13.80
CA LYS A 63 12.00 6.51 -12.93
C LYS A 63 13.21 7.32 -12.44
N ALA A 64 14.42 6.86 -12.71
CA ALA A 64 15.67 7.51 -12.30
C ALA A 64 16.24 8.46 -13.38
N THR A 65 15.56 8.59 -14.52
CA THR A 65 15.79 9.62 -15.57
C THR A 65 14.60 10.57 -15.58
#